data_AF-A0A9X7JZH7-F1
#
_entry.id   AF-A0A9X7JZH7-F1
#
_cell.length_a   1.000
_cell.length_b   1.000
_cell.length_c   1.000
_cell.angle_alpha   90.00
_cell.angle_beta   90.00
_cell.angle_gamma   90.00
#
_symmetry.space_group_name_H-M   'P 1'
#
loop_
_entity.id
_entity.type
_entity.pdbx_description
1 polymer ?
#
loop_
_entity_poly.entity_id
_entity_poly.type
_entity_poly.pdbx_seq_one_letter_code
_entity_poly.pdbx_strand_id
1 'polypeptide(L)'
;MRGKRIVLCASRKLEEMTTLIEKQGGIAIVRPAQGILFSKEGELEDEIRAVIAMRPDWFIFTTGIGVETLLEAAERGKVKEEWVKTIQHANVAVRGYKTAAALKKIGVAPVAASDDGTTKGLIRSLNEYSFAGKKVIVQLHGTTSPTLKEFLEENHAIYTELLPYRHVAPDPEVLEKLYEEVIHRKVDAVCFTTEVQVRFLFSFVKEQKDIEWFRQSFNEHVIACAVGKVTAEALYEEGIVRVVAPELERMGAMIVTLSQYFERQS
;
A
#
# COMPACT_ATOMS: atom_id res chain seq x y z
N MET A 1 -13.50 19.28 -15.53
CA MET A 1 -12.50 18.40 -16.21
C MET A 1 -12.65 18.32 -17.75
N ARG A 2 -13.21 19.34 -18.43
CA ARG A 2 -13.62 19.21 -19.84
C ARG A 2 -12.47 18.82 -20.77
N GLY A 3 -12.61 17.70 -21.49
CA GLY A 3 -11.65 17.20 -22.48
C GLY A 3 -10.39 16.56 -21.88
N LYS A 4 -10.25 16.52 -20.55
CA LYS A 4 -9.11 15.92 -19.86
C LYS A 4 -9.16 14.41 -19.91
N ARG A 5 -8.03 13.76 -20.19
CA ARG A 5 -7.88 12.31 -20.30
C ARG A 5 -7.35 11.75 -18.99
N ILE A 6 -8.19 11.00 -18.28
CA ILE A 6 -7.96 10.55 -16.91
C ILE A 6 -7.81 9.04 -16.89
N VAL A 7 -6.63 8.55 -16.50
CA VAL A 7 -6.37 7.12 -16.35
C VAL A 7 -6.89 6.63 -14.99
N LEU A 8 -7.52 5.46 -14.98
CA LEU A 8 -7.90 4.73 -13.78
C LEU A 8 -7.05 3.46 -13.63
N CYS A 9 -6.25 3.38 -12.56
CA CYS A 9 -5.44 2.20 -12.25
C CYS A 9 -6.17 1.11 -11.45
N ALA A 10 -7.40 1.39 -11.00
CA ALA A 10 -8.25 0.44 -10.30
C ALA A 10 -8.66 -0.75 -11.19
N SER A 11 -8.99 -1.89 -10.57
CA SER A 11 -9.68 -3.01 -11.25
C SER A 11 -11.09 -3.27 -10.73
N ARG A 12 -11.56 -2.48 -9.75
CA ARG A 12 -12.92 -2.57 -9.17
C ARG A 12 -13.60 -1.21 -9.20
N LYS A 13 -14.93 -1.21 -9.22
CA LYS A 13 -15.77 0.00 -9.25
C LYS A 13 -15.48 0.95 -10.43
N LEU A 14 -15.03 0.37 -11.54
CA LEU A 14 -14.68 1.09 -12.75
C LEU A 14 -15.87 1.85 -13.34
N GLU A 15 -17.05 1.23 -13.38
CA GLU A 15 -18.27 1.86 -13.90
C GLU A 15 -18.64 3.13 -13.11
N GLU A 16 -18.62 3.06 -11.77
CA GLU A 16 -18.88 4.21 -10.89
C GLU A 16 -17.88 5.34 -11.16
N MET A 17 -16.58 5.01 -11.24
CA MET A 17 -15.52 6.00 -11.44
C MET A 17 -15.54 6.62 -12.83
N THR A 18 -15.73 5.81 -13.88
CA THR A 18 -15.87 6.26 -15.26
C THR A 18 -17.05 7.22 -15.39
N THR A 19 -18.21 6.84 -14.85
CA THR A 19 -19.42 7.68 -14.88
C THR A 19 -19.17 9.03 -14.22
N LEU A 20 -18.46 9.06 -13.09
CA LEU A 20 -18.14 10.30 -12.39
C LEU A 20 -17.18 11.20 -13.19
N ILE A 21 -16.16 10.63 -13.86
CA ILE A 21 -15.24 11.39 -14.72
C ILE A 21 -15.98 11.99 -15.91
N GLU A 22 -16.82 11.19 -16.57
CA GLU A 22 -17.59 11.61 -17.75
C GLU A 22 -18.60 12.71 -17.40
N LYS A 23 -19.28 12.60 -16.24
CA LYS A 23 -20.16 13.66 -15.72
C LYS A 23 -19.42 14.98 -15.47
N GLN A 24 -18.11 14.95 -15.21
CA GLN A 24 -17.25 16.13 -15.05
C GLN A 24 -16.63 16.61 -16.38
N GLY A 25 -17.05 16.01 -17.51
CA GLY A 25 -16.59 16.32 -18.86
C GLY A 25 -15.25 15.72 -19.25
N GLY A 26 -14.68 14.83 -18.42
CA GLY A 26 -13.42 14.13 -18.71
C GLY A 26 -13.63 12.87 -19.55
N ILE A 27 -12.52 12.30 -20.02
CA ILE A 27 -12.45 11.05 -20.76
C ILE A 27 -11.75 10.01 -19.88
N ALA A 28 -12.48 8.99 -19.42
CA ALA A 28 -11.90 7.94 -18.59
C ALA A 28 -11.16 6.89 -19.44
N ILE A 29 -9.97 6.48 -18.99
CA ILE A 29 -9.13 5.46 -19.64
C ILE A 29 -8.77 4.41 -18.58
N VAL A 30 -9.09 3.14 -18.82
CA VAL A 30 -8.84 2.07 -17.83
C VAL A 30 -7.48 1.41 -18.10
N ARG A 31 -6.60 1.41 -17.10
CA ARG A 31 -5.27 0.75 -17.12
C ARG A 31 -5.02 0.04 -15.78
N PRO A 32 -5.63 -1.13 -15.53
CA PRO A 32 -5.55 -1.78 -14.23
C PRO A 32 -4.10 -2.12 -13.89
N ALA A 33 -3.55 -1.44 -12.88
CA ALA A 33 -2.18 -1.63 -12.43
C ALA A 33 -2.10 -2.40 -11.10
N GLN A 34 -3.23 -2.87 -10.59
CA GLN A 34 -3.25 -3.83 -9.49
C GLN A 34 -3.21 -5.24 -10.04
N GLY A 35 -2.10 -5.92 -9.78
CA GLY A 35 -1.94 -7.33 -10.03
C GLY A 35 -2.94 -8.22 -9.29
N ILE A 36 -2.87 -9.53 -9.49
CA ILE A 36 -3.79 -10.50 -8.87
C ILE A 36 -3.27 -10.91 -7.49
N LEU A 37 -4.16 -10.96 -6.49
CA LEU A 37 -3.84 -11.41 -5.14
C LEU A 37 -4.00 -12.94 -5.07
N PHE A 38 -2.93 -13.66 -4.74
CA PHE A 38 -2.95 -15.09 -4.47
C PHE A 38 -2.76 -15.35 -2.97
N SER A 39 -3.62 -16.21 -2.41
CA SER A 39 -3.48 -16.71 -1.05
C SER A 39 -2.33 -17.73 -0.99
N LYS A 40 -1.48 -17.66 0.03
CA LYS A 40 -0.46 -18.67 0.34
C LYS A 40 -1.06 -19.79 1.19
N GLU A 41 -1.96 -20.58 0.60
CA GLU A 41 -2.55 -21.72 1.32
C GLU A 41 -1.48 -22.80 1.59
N GLY A 42 -1.38 -23.26 2.84
CA GLY A 42 -0.34 -24.21 3.29
C GLY A 42 0.96 -23.56 3.79
N GLU A 43 1.63 -22.74 2.98
CA GLU A 43 2.93 -22.12 3.34
C GLU A 43 2.84 -21.26 4.61
N LEU A 44 1.71 -20.57 4.82
CA LEU A 44 1.53 -19.67 5.95
C LEU A 44 1.48 -20.40 7.30
N GLU A 45 1.10 -21.68 7.32
CA GLU A 45 1.03 -22.48 8.55
C GLU A 45 2.43 -22.81 9.08
N ASP A 46 3.35 -23.17 8.19
CA ASP A 46 4.75 -23.43 8.53
C ASP A 46 5.49 -22.15 8.92
N GLU A 47 5.24 -21.05 8.21
CA GLU A 47 5.76 -19.71 8.57
C GLU A 47 5.29 -19.30 9.98
N ILE A 48 4.01 -19.51 10.32
CA ILE A 48 3.46 -19.25 11.66
C ILE A 48 4.15 -20.12 12.73
N ARG A 49 4.36 -21.43 12.49
CA ARG A 49 5.06 -22.31 13.42
C ARG A 49 6.50 -21.85 13.66
N ALA A 50 7.20 -21.45 12.59
CA ALA A 50 8.56 -20.92 12.68
C ALA A 50 8.61 -19.66 13.53
N VAL A 51 7.65 -18.74 13.36
CA VAL A 51 7.56 -17.52 14.16
C VAL A 51 7.27 -17.83 15.64
N ILE A 52 6.36 -18.76 15.93
CA ILE A 52 6.09 -19.21 17.32
C ILE A 52 7.37 -19.73 17.97
N ALA A 53 8.12 -20.59 17.26
CA ALA A 53 9.38 -21.14 17.74
C ALA A 53 10.46 -20.06 17.96
N MET A 54 10.49 -19.05 17.10
CA MET A 54 11.44 -17.94 17.16
C MET A 54 11.26 -17.06 18.41
N ARG A 55 10.03 -16.95 18.94
CA ARG A 55 9.65 -16.06 20.05
C ARG A 55 10.10 -14.61 19.78
N PRO A 56 9.44 -13.91 18.84
CA PRO A 56 9.77 -12.53 18.51
C PRO A 56 9.63 -11.59 19.70
N ASP A 57 10.47 -10.56 19.73
CA ASP A 57 10.32 -9.44 20.65
C ASP A 57 9.23 -8.47 20.17
N TRP A 58 9.02 -8.40 18.85
CA TRP A 58 8.10 -7.45 18.22
C TRP A 58 7.27 -8.05 17.10
N PHE A 59 6.02 -7.59 16.99
CA PHE A 59 5.22 -7.67 15.79
C PHE A 59 4.87 -6.29 15.27
N ILE A 60 4.99 -6.10 13.96
CA ILE A 60 4.55 -4.91 13.25
C ILE A 60 3.49 -5.34 12.23
N PHE A 61 2.25 -4.93 12.43
CA PHE A 61 1.14 -5.25 11.53
C PHE A 61 0.74 -4.06 10.66
N THR A 62 0.77 -4.24 9.34
CA THR A 62 0.43 -3.16 8.39
C THR A 62 -1.04 -3.12 7.99
N THR A 63 -1.76 -4.25 8.08
CA THR A 63 -3.17 -4.34 7.64
C THR A 63 -4.03 -5.21 8.54
N GLY A 64 -5.29 -4.79 8.75
CA GLY A 64 -6.26 -5.59 9.49
C GLY A 64 -6.61 -6.91 8.81
N ILE A 65 -6.71 -6.92 7.47
CA ILE A 65 -6.96 -8.15 6.71
C ILE A 65 -5.81 -9.14 6.93
N GLY A 66 -4.55 -8.69 6.88
CA GLY A 66 -3.40 -9.58 7.13
C GLY A 66 -3.39 -10.20 8.53
N VAL A 67 -3.85 -9.46 9.56
CA VAL A 67 -4.06 -10.02 10.91
C VAL A 67 -5.12 -11.14 10.87
N GLU A 68 -6.25 -10.89 10.23
CA GLU A 68 -7.34 -11.87 10.12
C GLU A 68 -6.89 -13.12 9.34
N THR A 69 -6.17 -12.97 8.24
CA THR A 69 -5.61 -14.08 7.44
C THR A 69 -4.63 -14.94 8.25
N LEU A 70 -3.76 -14.31 9.04
CA LEU A 70 -2.80 -15.04 9.89
C LEU A 70 -3.53 -15.81 11.00
N LEU A 71 -4.60 -15.24 11.57
CA LEU A 71 -5.42 -15.93 12.57
C LEU A 71 -6.17 -17.13 11.97
N GLU A 72 -6.71 -16.99 10.76
CA GLU A 72 -7.34 -18.09 10.03
C GLU A 72 -6.33 -19.19 9.68
N ALA A 73 -5.12 -18.82 9.24
CA ALA A 73 -4.07 -19.80 8.99
C ALA A 73 -3.60 -20.51 10.26
N ALA A 74 -3.44 -19.79 11.38
CA ALA A 74 -3.13 -20.41 12.66
C ALA A 74 -4.24 -21.37 13.14
N GLU A 75 -5.51 -21.05 12.88
CA GLU A 75 -6.65 -21.94 13.14
C GLU A 75 -6.55 -23.22 12.30
N ARG A 76 -6.36 -23.10 10.97
CA ARG A 76 -6.19 -24.27 10.09
C ARG A 76 -5.01 -25.14 10.51
N GLY A 77 -3.89 -24.51 10.87
CA GLY A 77 -2.70 -25.16 11.38
C GLY A 77 -2.84 -25.70 12.81
N LYS A 78 -3.99 -25.51 13.48
CA LYS A 78 -4.26 -25.93 14.87
C LYS A 78 -3.24 -25.41 15.88
N VAL A 79 -2.76 -24.17 15.70
CA VAL A 79 -1.79 -23.48 16.56
C VAL A 79 -2.24 -22.07 16.95
N LYS A 80 -3.54 -21.77 16.82
CA LYS A 80 -4.09 -20.44 17.07
C LYS A 80 -3.86 -19.96 18.49
N GLU A 81 -4.01 -20.83 19.49
CA GLU A 81 -3.79 -20.46 20.88
C GLU A 81 -2.34 -20.06 21.13
N GLU A 82 -1.38 -20.85 20.64
CA GLU A 82 0.05 -20.56 20.72
C GLU A 82 0.42 -19.30 19.93
N TRP A 83 -0.19 -19.10 18.76
CA TRP A 83 0.00 -17.91 17.94
C TRP A 83 -0.45 -16.65 18.67
N VAL A 84 -1.66 -16.64 19.21
CA VAL A 84 -2.21 -15.51 19.98
C VAL A 84 -1.35 -15.24 21.22
N LYS A 85 -0.96 -16.28 21.96
CA LYS A 85 -0.03 -16.13 23.10
C LYS A 85 1.30 -15.54 22.66
N THR A 86 1.84 -15.96 21.51
CA THR A 86 3.11 -15.43 21.00
C THR A 86 3.00 -13.93 20.73
N ILE A 87 1.90 -13.47 20.12
CA ILE A 87 1.66 -12.04 19.89
C ILE A 87 1.49 -11.29 21.22
N GLN A 88 0.76 -11.86 22.19
CA GLN A 88 0.52 -11.24 23.50
C GLN A 88 1.78 -11.05 24.35
N HIS A 89 2.82 -11.87 24.16
CA HIS A 89 4.08 -11.75 24.89
C HIS A 89 5.09 -10.81 24.22
N ALA A 90 4.81 -10.33 23.01
CA ALA A 90 5.67 -9.44 22.25
C ALA A 90 5.13 -8.00 22.31
N ASN A 91 6.01 -7.02 22.02
CA ASN A 91 5.56 -5.67 21.74
C ASN A 91 4.87 -5.65 20.37
N VAL A 92 3.79 -4.86 20.24
CA VAL A 92 3.01 -4.81 19.00
C VAL A 92 2.87 -3.39 18.51
N ALA A 93 3.17 -3.19 17.22
CA ALA A 93 2.93 -1.94 16.53
C ALA A 93 1.97 -2.12 15.35
N VAL A 94 1.20 -1.08 15.03
CA VAL A 94 0.23 -1.11 13.93
C VAL A 94 0.28 0.12 13.04
N ARG A 95 0.14 -0.09 11.73
CA ARG A 95 0.04 1.01 10.76
C ARG A 95 -1.32 1.69 10.75
N GLY A 96 -2.40 1.07 11.21
CA GLY A 96 -3.73 1.69 11.07
C GLY A 96 -4.79 1.19 12.04
N TYR A 97 -5.81 2.02 12.24
CA TYR A 97 -6.88 1.77 13.22
C TYR A 97 -7.65 0.47 12.97
N LYS A 98 -7.81 0.05 11.70
CA LYS A 98 -8.44 -1.24 11.36
C LYS A 98 -7.60 -2.43 11.84
N THR A 99 -6.28 -2.31 11.77
CA THR A 99 -5.35 -3.31 12.27
C THR A 99 -5.40 -3.38 13.81
N ALA A 100 -5.43 -2.22 14.48
CA ALA A 100 -5.65 -2.16 15.92
C ALA A 100 -6.96 -2.82 16.35
N ALA A 101 -8.05 -2.56 15.61
CA ALA A 101 -9.35 -3.16 15.86
C ALA A 101 -9.35 -4.69 15.70
N ALA A 102 -8.61 -5.23 14.71
CA ALA A 102 -8.46 -6.67 14.53
C ALA A 102 -7.69 -7.32 15.71
N LEU A 103 -6.58 -6.71 16.15
CA LEU A 103 -5.79 -7.20 17.30
C LEU A 103 -6.55 -7.13 18.62
N LYS A 104 -7.42 -6.12 18.79
CA LYS A 104 -8.27 -6.01 19.99
C LYS A 104 -9.17 -7.25 20.17
N LYS A 105 -9.61 -7.89 19.08
CA LYS A 105 -10.43 -9.12 19.12
C LYS A 105 -9.71 -10.30 19.79
N ILE A 106 -8.37 -10.28 19.83
CA ILE A 106 -7.53 -11.31 20.45
C ILE A 106 -6.85 -10.81 21.74
N GLY A 107 -7.33 -9.71 22.31
CA GLY A 107 -6.83 -9.17 23.57
C GLY A 107 -5.46 -8.49 23.48
N VAL A 108 -5.02 -8.08 22.29
CA VAL A 108 -3.74 -7.41 22.07
C VAL A 108 -3.97 -5.91 21.87
N ALA A 109 -3.31 -5.10 22.70
CA ALA A 109 -3.25 -3.64 22.55
C ALA A 109 -1.87 -3.25 22.01
N PRO A 110 -1.78 -2.54 20.88
CA PRO A 110 -0.49 -2.10 20.35
C PRO A 110 0.13 -1.03 21.25
N VAL A 111 1.44 -1.11 21.46
CA VAL A 111 2.24 -0.12 22.19
C VAL A 111 2.63 1.06 21.31
N ALA A 112 2.62 0.88 19.99
CA ALA A 112 2.87 1.91 18.99
C ALA A 112 1.85 1.85 17.86
N ALA A 113 1.36 3.00 17.41
CA ALA A 113 0.42 3.06 16.31
C ALA A 113 0.69 4.31 15.46
N SER A 114 0.60 4.15 14.15
CA SER A 114 0.59 5.30 13.23
C SER A 114 -0.62 6.19 13.52
N ASP A 115 -0.38 7.49 13.61
CA ASP A 115 -1.39 8.53 13.83
C ASP A 115 -2.21 8.83 12.57
N ASP A 116 -1.63 8.60 11.40
CA ASP A 116 -2.20 8.99 10.10
C ASP A 116 -2.47 7.80 9.15
N GLY A 117 -2.16 6.57 9.56
CA GLY A 117 -2.37 5.37 8.75
C GLY A 117 -1.22 5.01 7.82
N THR A 118 -0.14 5.81 7.82
CA THR A 118 0.98 5.74 6.87
C THR A 118 2.17 4.95 7.44
N THR A 119 3.09 4.52 6.58
CA THR A 119 4.32 3.85 7.01
C THR A 119 5.25 4.83 7.73
N LYS A 120 5.35 6.08 7.28
CA LYS A 120 6.10 7.13 7.99
C LYS A 120 5.51 7.43 9.35
N GLY A 121 4.18 7.49 9.49
CA GLY A 121 3.52 7.65 10.77
C GLY A 121 3.80 6.50 11.73
N LEU A 122 3.84 5.28 11.21
CA LEU A 122 4.27 4.11 11.98
C LEU A 122 5.73 4.28 12.43
N ILE A 123 6.67 4.60 11.53
CA ILE A 123 8.08 4.81 11.87
C ILE A 123 8.26 5.89 12.94
N ARG A 124 7.53 7.02 12.83
CA ARG A 124 7.53 8.06 13.87
C ARG A 124 7.19 7.50 15.25
N SER A 125 6.16 6.65 15.33
CA SER A 125 5.77 5.99 16.59
C SER A 125 6.77 4.95 17.08
N LEU A 126 7.56 4.36 16.18
CA LEU A 126 8.57 3.34 16.52
C LEU A 126 9.88 3.96 17.02
N ASN A 127 10.18 5.22 16.70
CA ASN A 127 11.41 5.91 17.11
C ASN A 127 11.59 6.00 18.64
N GLU A 128 10.53 5.81 19.43
CA GLU A 128 10.61 5.79 20.90
C GLU A 128 11.17 4.47 21.46
N TYR A 129 11.40 3.47 20.60
CA TYR A 129 11.77 2.12 20.99
C TYR A 129 13.11 1.68 20.38
N SER A 130 13.85 0.83 21.09
CA SER A 130 15.09 0.23 20.60
C SER A 130 14.86 -1.12 19.92
N PHE A 131 15.42 -1.29 18.73
CA PHE A 131 15.33 -2.53 17.94
C PHE A 131 16.65 -3.31 17.85
N ALA A 132 17.75 -2.79 18.42
CA ALA A 132 19.05 -3.42 18.28
C ALA A 132 19.05 -4.87 18.81
N GLY A 133 19.32 -5.84 17.92
CA GLY A 133 19.32 -7.26 18.23
C GLY A 133 17.93 -7.88 18.49
N LYS A 134 16.85 -7.12 18.28
CA LYS A 134 15.48 -7.58 18.50
C LYS A 134 14.97 -8.38 17.32
N LYS A 135 14.23 -9.46 17.60
CA LYS A 135 13.55 -10.27 16.59
C LYS A 135 12.20 -9.65 16.26
N VAL A 136 12.05 -9.16 15.03
CA VAL A 136 10.88 -8.39 14.59
C VAL A 136 10.15 -9.14 13.50
N ILE A 137 8.86 -9.42 13.69
CA ILE A 137 8.00 -9.91 12.64
C ILE A 137 7.24 -8.76 12.00
N VAL A 138 7.32 -8.65 10.69
CA VAL A 138 6.63 -7.61 9.93
C VAL A 138 5.57 -8.24 9.05
N GLN A 139 4.30 -8.09 9.39
CA GLN A 139 3.20 -8.49 8.53
C GLN A 139 2.98 -7.43 7.45
N LEU A 140 3.19 -7.79 6.20
CA LEU A 140 3.04 -6.91 5.03
C LEU A 140 1.88 -7.33 4.12
N HIS A 141 1.33 -6.38 3.35
CA HIS A 141 0.23 -6.62 2.41
C HIS A 141 0.74 -7.13 1.05
N GLY A 142 1.35 -8.32 1.06
CA GLY A 142 1.80 -9.04 -0.13
C GLY A 142 2.83 -8.35 -1.03
N THR A 143 3.35 -7.19 -0.61
CA THR A 143 4.44 -6.42 -1.22
C THR A 143 5.34 -5.87 -0.13
N THR A 144 6.62 -5.70 -0.43
CA THR A 144 7.63 -5.21 0.53
C THR A 144 7.39 -3.72 0.85
N SER A 145 7.88 -3.26 2.00
CA SER A 145 7.88 -1.84 2.37
C SER A 145 9.32 -1.34 2.50
N PRO A 146 9.90 -0.73 1.44
CA PRO A 146 11.30 -0.28 1.45
C PRO A 146 11.64 0.63 2.64
N THR A 147 10.81 1.64 2.91
CA THR A 147 11.03 2.59 4.01
C THR A 147 11.04 1.92 5.39
N LEU A 148 10.14 0.97 5.63
CA LEU A 148 10.10 0.23 6.90
C LEU A 148 11.28 -0.74 7.03
N LYS A 149 11.69 -1.34 5.92
CA LYS A 149 12.88 -2.19 5.84
C LYS A 149 14.13 -1.40 6.18
N GLU A 150 14.36 -0.27 5.51
CA GLU A 150 15.50 0.62 5.75
C GLU A 150 15.56 1.03 7.23
N PHE A 151 14.42 1.46 7.79
CA PHE A 151 14.32 1.79 9.22
C PHE A 151 14.76 0.65 10.15
N LEU A 152 14.29 -0.58 9.90
CA LEU A 152 14.62 -1.74 10.73
C LEU A 152 16.10 -2.14 10.58
N GLU A 153 16.66 -2.04 9.37
CA GLU A 153 18.08 -2.30 9.09
C GLU A 153 18.98 -1.26 9.79
N GLU A 154 18.66 0.03 9.67
CA GLU A 154 19.37 1.14 10.33
C GLU A 154 19.33 1.02 11.86
N ASN A 155 18.27 0.43 12.42
CA ASN A 155 18.12 0.20 13.86
C ASN A 155 18.59 -1.20 14.31
N HIS A 156 19.34 -1.92 13.46
CA HIS A 156 19.94 -3.22 13.76
C HIS A 156 18.95 -4.29 14.24
N ALA A 157 17.72 -4.25 13.71
CA ALA A 157 16.70 -5.27 13.97
C ALA A 157 16.99 -6.56 13.18
N ILE A 158 16.67 -7.70 13.77
CA ILE A 158 16.63 -8.99 13.07
C ILE A 158 15.19 -9.20 12.63
N TYR A 159 14.84 -8.76 11.42
CA TYR A 159 13.46 -8.76 10.97
C TYR A 159 13.13 -9.92 10.01
N THR A 160 11.88 -10.39 10.04
CA THR A 160 11.33 -11.38 9.10
C THR A 160 9.97 -10.91 8.63
N GLU A 161 9.75 -10.94 7.32
CA GLU A 161 8.48 -10.55 6.71
C GLU A 161 7.52 -11.74 6.66
N LEU A 162 6.28 -11.53 7.11
CA LEU A 162 5.16 -12.42 6.88
C LEU A 162 4.24 -11.82 5.82
N LEU A 163 4.06 -12.54 4.72
CA LEU A 163 3.28 -12.12 3.56
C LEU A 163 2.11 -13.09 3.39
N PRO A 164 0.94 -12.84 4.01
CA PRO A 164 -0.21 -13.75 3.92
C PRO A 164 -0.74 -13.93 2.49
N TYR A 165 -0.34 -13.02 1.60
CA TYR A 165 -0.69 -13.02 0.19
C TYR A 165 0.54 -12.75 -0.66
N ARG A 166 0.49 -13.18 -1.91
CA ARG A 166 1.44 -12.76 -2.95
C ARG A 166 0.67 -12.01 -4.02
N HIS A 167 1.16 -10.83 -4.40
CA HIS A 167 0.68 -10.21 -5.62
C HIS A 167 1.45 -10.76 -6.83
N VAL A 168 0.72 -11.26 -7.82
CA VAL A 168 1.25 -11.46 -9.17
C VAL A 168 1.15 -10.14 -9.91
N ALA A 169 2.25 -9.68 -10.50
CA ALA A 169 2.31 -8.43 -11.22
C ALA A 169 1.18 -8.31 -12.26
N PRO A 170 0.65 -7.10 -12.51
CA PRO A 170 -0.31 -6.88 -13.59
C PRO A 170 0.35 -7.18 -14.95
N ASP A 171 -0.47 -7.32 -15.98
CA ASP A 171 -0.01 -7.52 -17.36
C ASP A 171 1.03 -6.45 -17.75
N PRO A 172 2.27 -6.84 -18.09
CA PRO A 172 3.32 -5.90 -18.49
C PRO A 172 2.92 -4.99 -19.65
N GLU A 173 2.08 -5.46 -20.57
CA GLU A 173 1.60 -4.64 -21.70
C GLU A 173 0.73 -3.47 -21.22
N VAL A 174 -0.04 -3.65 -20.14
CA VAL A 174 -0.85 -2.58 -19.54
C VAL A 174 0.06 -1.53 -18.89
N LEU A 175 1.12 -1.95 -18.19
CA LEU A 175 2.08 -1.05 -17.58
C LEU A 175 2.91 -0.30 -18.63
N GLU A 176 3.34 -0.99 -19.69
CA GLU A 176 4.03 -0.41 -20.85
C GLU A 176 3.17 0.68 -21.49
N LYS A 177 1.90 0.38 -21.76
CA LYS A 177 0.98 1.34 -22.37
C LYS A 177 0.74 2.55 -21.49
N LEU A 178 0.61 2.34 -20.17
CA LEU A 178 0.48 3.45 -19.22
C LEU A 178 1.74 4.31 -19.17
N TYR A 179 2.92 3.68 -19.15
CA TYR A 179 4.21 4.39 -19.22
C TYR A 179 4.26 5.29 -20.47
N GLU A 180 4.01 4.70 -21.63
CA GLU A 180 4.00 5.39 -22.93
C GLU A 180 2.99 6.54 -22.99
N GLU A 181 1.81 6.36 -22.40
CA GLU A 181 0.77 7.39 -22.32
C GLU A 181 1.20 8.58 -21.44
N VAL A 182 1.92 8.32 -20.34
CA VAL A 182 2.43 9.36 -19.43
C VAL A 182 3.59 10.12 -20.05
N ILE A 183 4.63 9.42 -20.54
CA ILE A 183 5.85 10.08 -21.06
C ILE A 183 5.60 10.89 -22.33
N HIS A 184 4.64 10.46 -23.16
CA HIS A 184 4.21 11.20 -24.35
C HIS A 184 3.09 12.20 -24.07
N ARG A 185 2.74 12.43 -22.79
CA ARG A 185 1.71 13.39 -22.36
C ARG A 185 0.36 13.16 -23.05
N LYS A 186 0.04 11.90 -23.33
CA LYS A 186 -1.24 11.49 -23.94
C LYS A 186 -2.37 11.45 -22.92
N VAL A 187 -2.09 11.71 -21.65
CA VAL A 187 -3.04 11.73 -20.54
C VAL A 187 -2.76 12.94 -19.64
N ASP A 188 -3.80 13.43 -18.96
CA ASP A 188 -3.69 14.60 -18.08
C ASP A 188 -3.56 14.20 -16.60
N ALA A 189 -4.08 13.03 -16.22
CA ALA A 189 -3.97 12.52 -14.87
C ALA A 189 -4.00 10.98 -14.81
N VAL A 190 -3.43 10.43 -13.75
CA VAL A 190 -3.50 9.01 -13.40
C VAL A 190 -4.03 8.87 -11.97
N CYS A 191 -5.13 8.16 -11.80
CA CYS A 191 -5.81 7.94 -10.53
C CYS A 191 -5.44 6.57 -9.94
N PHE A 192 -4.91 6.60 -8.73
CA PHE A 192 -4.51 5.44 -7.94
C PHE A 192 -5.44 5.27 -6.73
N THR A 193 -5.93 4.05 -6.52
CA THR A 193 -6.85 3.71 -5.43
C THR A 193 -6.22 2.85 -4.33
N THR A 194 -4.94 2.52 -4.45
CA THR A 194 -4.16 1.76 -3.47
C THR A 194 -2.67 1.98 -3.72
N GLU A 195 -1.82 1.89 -2.67
CA GLU A 195 -0.37 1.94 -2.83
C GLU A 195 0.18 0.86 -3.78
N VAL A 196 -0.48 -0.30 -3.87
CA VAL A 196 -0.02 -1.45 -4.67
C VAL A 196 0.07 -1.11 -6.16
N GLN A 197 -0.88 -0.30 -6.67
CA GLN A 197 -0.88 0.14 -8.07
C GLN A 197 0.34 1.03 -8.37
N VAL A 198 0.71 1.88 -7.42
CA VAL A 198 1.89 2.74 -7.50
C VAL A 198 3.14 1.85 -7.53
N ARG A 199 3.26 0.91 -6.58
CA ARG A 199 4.43 0.02 -6.51
C ARG A 199 4.64 -0.78 -7.78
N PHE A 200 3.59 -1.40 -8.32
CA PHE A 200 3.75 -2.20 -9.53
C PHE A 200 4.19 -1.38 -10.74
N LEU A 201 3.56 -0.21 -10.95
CA LEU A 201 3.93 0.68 -12.04
C LEU A 201 5.38 1.16 -11.89
N PHE A 202 5.77 1.62 -10.70
CA PHE A 202 7.11 2.17 -10.50
C PHE A 202 8.21 1.11 -10.47
N SER A 203 7.95 -0.09 -9.94
CA SER A 203 8.89 -1.21 -10.04
C SER A 203 9.12 -1.61 -11.50
N PHE A 204 8.06 -1.71 -12.30
CA PHE A 204 8.18 -1.98 -13.74
C PHE A 204 9.04 -0.93 -14.46
N VAL A 205 8.80 0.36 -14.18
CA VAL A 205 9.58 1.45 -14.77
C VAL A 205 11.05 1.40 -14.32
N LYS A 206 11.33 1.17 -13.04
CA LYS A 206 12.72 1.06 -12.53
C LYS A 206 13.49 -0.09 -13.16
N GLU A 207 12.81 -1.20 -13.43
CA GLU A 207 13.44 -2.40 -14.01
C GLU A 207 13.67 -2.29 -15.52
N GLN A 208 12.76 -1.60 -16.24
CA GLN A 208 12.70 -1.71 -17.70
C GLN A 208 12.84 -0.39 -18.45
N LYS A 209 12.78 0.77 -17.76
CA LYS A 209 12.61 2.10 -18.36
C LYS A 209 13.44 3.18 -17.65
N ASP A 210 13.33 4.41 -18.15
CA ASP A 210 13.92 5.60 -17.52
C ASP A 210 12.98 6.15 -16.43
N ILE A 211 13.34 5.87 -15.17
CA ILE A 211 12.57 6.31 -14.01
C ILE A 211 12.60 7.83 -13.81
N GLU A 212 13.70 8.51 -14.15
CA GLU A 212 13.82 9.96 -13.94
C GLU A 212 12.94 10.71 -14.93
N TRP A 213 12.90 10.28 -16.19
CA TRP A 213 11.99 10.84 -17.18
C TRP A 213 10.51 10.63 -16.82
N PHE A 214 10.20 9.47 -16.24
CA PHE A 214 8.86 9.15 -15.78
C PHE A 214 8.43 10.02 -14.60
N ARG A 215 9.32 10.20 -13.61
CA ARG A 215 9.11 11.12 -12.47
C ARG A 215 8.90 12.55 -12.93
N GLN A 216 9.74 13.03 -13.84
CA GLN A 216 9.62 14.37 -14.41
C GLN A 216 8.26 14.56 -15.09
N SER A 217 7.80 13.56 -15.86
CA SER A 217 6.51 13.61 -16.53
C SER A 217 5.34 13.81 -15.56
N PHE A 218 5.36 13.15 -14.40
CA PHE A 218 4.35 13.37 -13.35
C PHE A 218 4.50 14.71 -12.63
N ASN A 219 5.73 15.16 -12.38
CA ASN A 219 5.95 16.41 -11.65
C ASN A 219 5.64 17.64 -12.52
N GLU A 220 5.78 17.55 -13.85
CA GLU A 220 5.60 18.69 -14.76
C GLU A 220 4.33 18.64 -15.62
N HIS A 221 3.84 17.47 -16.02
CA HIS A 221 2.80 17.38 -17.07
C HIS A 221 1.56 16.61 -16.66
N VAL A 222 1.71 15.44 -16.03
CA VAL A 222 0.61 14.52 -15.72
C VAL A 222 0.33 14.52 -14.22
N ILE A 223 -0.92 14.72 -13.81
CA ILE A 223 -1.26 14.70 -12.38
C ILE A 223 -1.31 13.27 -11.85
N ALA A 224 -0.57 12.99 -10.78
CA ALA A 224 -0.84 11.81 -9.96
C ALA A 224 -1.97 12.13 -8.97
N CYS A 225 -3.05 11.36 -9.00
CA CYS A 225 -4.19 11.51 -8.10
C CYS A 225 -4.31 10.28 -7.21
N ALA A 226 -4.29 10.46 -5.90
CA ALA A 226 -4.38 9.40 -4.91
C ALA A 226 -5.73 9.43 -4.20
N VAL A 227 -6.30 8.26 -3.93
CA VAL A 227 -7.59 8.17 -3.21
C VAL A 227 -7.49 8.58 -1.74
N GLY A 228 -6.30 8.50 -1.14
CA GLY A 228 -6.08 8.76 0.27
C GLY A 228 -4.60 8.80 0.64
N LYS A 229 -4.31 9.04 1.92
CA LYS A 229 -2.96 9.36 2.42
C LYS A 229 -1.93 8.27 2.15
N VAL A 230 -2.31 7.01 2.32
CA VAL A 230 -1.39 5.87 2.11
C VAL A 230 -0.96 5.75 0.64
N THR A 231 -1.89 5.96 -0.30
CA THR A 231 -1.57 5.96 -1.74
C THR A 231 -0.74 7.18 -2.12
N ALA A 232 -1.02 8.35 -1.54
CA ALA A 232 -0.24 9.55 -1.75
C ALA A 232 1.20 9.39 -1.22
N GLU A 233 1.38 8.79 -0.04
CA GLU A 233 2.69 8.46 0.51
C GLU A 233 3.52 7.59 -0.42
N ALA A 234 2.91 6.53 -1.00
CA ALA A 234 3.60 5.68 -1.96
C ALA A 234 4.09 6.48 -3.19
N LEU A 235 3.31 7.44 -3.68
CA LEU A 235 3.74 8.34 -4.77
C LEU A 235 4.90 9.24 -4.34
N TYR A 236 4.86 9.80 -3.11
CA TYR A 236 5.93 10.64 -2.59
C TYR A 236 7.25 9.88 -2.42
N GLU A 237 7.20 8.64 -1.93
CA GLU A 237 8.39 7.77 -1.84
C GLU A 237 8.98 7.43 -3.20
N GLU A 238 8.16 7.43 -4.24
CA GLU A 238 8.60 7.26 -5.62
C GLU A 238 9.10 8.57 -6.27
N GLY A 239 9.17 9.67 -5.53
CA GLY A 239 9.68 10.97 -6.01
C GLY A 239 8.64 11.84 -6.71
N ILE A 240 7.35 11.50 -6.62
CA ILE A 240 6.27 12.32 -7.18
C ILE A 240 5.82 13.32 -6.15
N VAL A 241 6.14 14.60 -6.35
CA VAL A 241 5.81 15.68 -5.42
C VAL A 241 4.48 16.36 -5.73
N ARG A 242 4.00 16.24 -6.98
CA ARG A 242 2.74 16.85 -7.44
C ARG A 242 1.58 15.86 -7.36
N VAL A 243 1.15 15.56 -6.14
CA VAL A 243 0.05 14.62 -5.86
C VAL A 243 -1.23 15.38 -5.46
N VAL A 244 -2.34 15.04 -6.10
CA VAL A 244 -3.69 15.49 -5.71
C VAL A 244 -4.36 14.38 -4.90
N ALA A 245 -4.90 14.70 -3.73
CA ALA A 245 -5.66 13.75 -2.91
C ALA A 245 -6.83 14.45 -2.21
N PRO A 246 -7.99 13.78 -2.05
CA PRO A 246 -9.11 14.34 -1.31
C PRO A 246 -8.86 14.29 0.20
N GLU A 247 -9.51 15.16 0.97
CA GLU A 247 -9.55 15.04 2.43
C GLU A 247 -10.31 13.78 2.88
N LEU A 248 -11.42 13.47 2.18
CA LEU A 248 -12.20 12.25 2.38
C LEU A 248 -11.64 11.14 1.50
N GLU A 249 -11.11 10.08 2.13
CA GLU A 249 -10.48 8.95 1.43
C GLU A 249 -11.49 8.03 0.70
N ARG A 250 -12.16 8.57 -0.32
CA ARG A 250 -13.20 7.91 -1.11
C ARG A 250 -13.01 8.20 -2.59
N MET A 251 -13.26 7.21 -3.45
CA MET A 251 -13.10 7.35 -4.91
C MET A 251 -13.91 8.50 -5.50
N GLY A 252 -15.16 8.69 -5.04
CA GLY A 252 -15.99 9.81 -5.50
C GLY A 252 -15.41 11.17 -5.13
N ALA A 253 -14.89 11.30 -3.89
CA ALA A 253 -14.22 12.52 -3.45
C ALA A 253 -12.94 12.79 -4.24
N MET A 254 -12.13 11.74 -4.51
CA MET A 254 -10.93 11.84 -5.34
C MET A 254 -11.22 12.43 -6.73
N ILE A 255 -12.28 11.95 -7.40
CA ILE A 255 -12.67 12.46 -8.73
C ILE A 255 -13.15 13.92 -8.64
N VAL A 256 -13.93 14.26 -7.62
CA VAL A 256 -14.38 15.66 -7.42
C VAL A 256 -13.20 16.59 -7.14
N THR A 257 -12.28 16.20 -6.27
CA THR A 257 -11.06 16.97 -5.95
C THR A 257 -10.19 17.15 -7.20
N LEU A 258 -10.03 16.11 -8.03
CA LEU A 258 -9.33 16.23 -9.30
C LEU A 258 -10.03 17.20 -10.26
N SER A 259 -11.38 17.24 -10.26
CA SER A 259 -12.14 18.18 -11.09
C SER A 259 -11.84 19.63 -10.70
N GLN A 260 -11.94 19.91 -9.40
CA GLN A 260 -11.67 21.21 -8.82
C GLN A 260 -10.22 21.63 -9.05
N TYR A 261 -9.27 20.69 -9.01
CA TYR A 261 -7.88 20.97 -9.34
C TYR A 261 -7.74 21.51 -10.77
N PHE A 262 -8.33 20.84 -11.77
CA PHE A 262 -8.25 21.29 -13.15
C PHE A 262 -9.00 22.62 -13.41
N GLU A 263 -10.11 22.86 -12.71
CA GLU A 263 -10.84 24.13 -12.80
C GLU A 263 -10.02 25.31 -12.29
N ARG A 264 -9.24 25.14 -11.21
CA ARG A 264 -8.37 26.20 -10.66
C ARG A 264 -7.15 26.52 -11.53
N GLN A 265 -6.78 25.63 -12.44
CA GLN A 265 -5.64 25.77 -13.35
C GLN A 265 -6.07 26.30 -14.73
N SER A 266 -7.38 26.49 -14.96
CA SER A 266 -7.96 26.94 -16.23
C SER A 266 -8.12 28.45 -16.28
#